data_AF-A0A397VSE3-F1
#
_entry.id   AF-A0A397VSE3-F1
#
_cell.length_a   1.000
_cell.length_b   1.000
_cell.length_c   1.000
_cell.angle_alpha   90.00
_cell.angle_beta   90.00
_cell.angle_gamma   90.00
#
_symmetry.space_group_name_H-M   'P 1'
#
loop_
_entity.id
_entity.type
_entity.pdbx_description
1 polymer ?
#
loop_
_entity_poly.entity_id
_entity_poly.type
_entity_poly.pdbx_seq_one_letter_code
_entity_poly.pdbx_strand_id
1 'polypeptide(L)' 'MASKILMGDMPELMENILNNLKNDPNSLYSCALASRHWCKMSIPILWQNPFSFIITLYSFLNIFHPLTKTKYTF' A
#
# COMPACT_ATOMS: atom_id res chain seq x y z
N MET A 1 -4.21 36.04 -3.67
CA MET A 1 -3.08 35.61 -4.52
C MET A 1 -2.96 34.11 -4.37
N ALA A 2 -3.42 33.36 -5.38
CA ALA A 2 -3.53 31.92 -5.30
C ALA A 2 -2.15 31.29 -5.12
N SER A 3 -2.00 30.43 -4.12
CA SER A 3 -0.89 29.53 -3.84
C SER A 3 -0.73 28.45 -4.93
N LYS A 4 -0.69 28.88 -6.19
CA LYS A 4 -0.68 28.05 -7.41
C LYS A 4 0.73 27.83 -7.99
N ILE A 5 1.77 28.21 -7.27
CA ILE A 5 3.17 28.14 -7.71
C ILE A 5 3.90 27.48 -6.53
N LEU A 6 4.04 26.16 -6.46
CA LEU A 6 5.27 25.43 -6.86
C LEU A 6 5.08 23.90 -6.82
N MET A 7 3.85 23.39 -6.74
CA MET A 7 3.62 21.94 -6.58
C MET A 7 3.51 21.19 -7.93
N GLY A 8 3.61 21.92 -9.04
CA GLY A 8 3.37 21.41 -10.40
C GLY A 8 4.52 20.62 -11.03
N ASP A 9 5.79 20.88 -10.68
CA ASP A 9 6.91 20.46 -11.56
C ASP A 9 8.08 19.75 -10.86
N MET A 10 7.90 19.22 -9.64
CA MET A 10 8.95 18.41 -8.98
C MET A 10 8.49 16.97 -8.75
N PRO A 11 8.33 16.16 -9.83
CA PRO A 11 8.01 14.74 -9.71
C PRO A 11 9.05 13.99 -8.89
N GLU A 12 10.32 14.38 -8.97
CA GLU A 12 11.41 13.77 -8.21
C GLU A 12 11.23 13.91 -6.68
N LEU A 13 10.76 15.07 -6.21
CA LEU A 13 10.46 15.28 -4.80
C LEU A 13 9.26 14.46 -4.35
N MET A 14 8.19 14.42 -5.17
CA MET A 14 7.02 13.59 -4.88
C MET A 14 7.39 12.10 -4.86
N GLU A 15 8.24 11.66 -5.79
CA GLU A 15 8.74 10.30 -5.84
C GLU A 15 9.54 9.97 -4.59
N ASN A 16 10.44 10.86 -4.16
CA ASN A 16 11.20 10.67 -2.92
C ASN A 16 10.29 10.57 -1.69
N ILE A 17 9.28 11.45 -1.57
CA ILE A 17 8.30 11.37 -0.48
C ILE A 17 7.55 10.04 -0.50
N LEU A 18 7.00 9.66 -1.66
CA LEU A 18 6.22 8.42 -1.79
C LEU A 18 7.08 7.17 -1.60
N ASN A 19 8.36 7.21 -1.99
CA ASN A 19 9.32 6.13 -1.74
C ASN A 19 9.61 5.94 -0.24
N ASN A 20 9.64 7.02 0.55
CA ASN A 20 9.72 6.92 2.00
C ASN A 20 8.44 6.32 2.61
N LEU A 21 7.29 6.49 1.94
CA LEU A 21 5.99 5.94 2.36
C LEU A 21 5.68 4.56 1.77
N LYS A 22 6.57 3.95 0.97
CA LYS A 22 6.28 2.70 0.23
C LYS A 22 5.82 1.52 1.10
N ASN A 23 6.23 1.51 2.37
CA ASN A 23 5.90 0.46 3.34
C ASN A 23 4.70 0.84 4.24
N ASP A 24 4.10 2.01 4.04
CA ASP A 24 2.92 2.49 4.77
C ASP A 24 1.75 2.73 3.79
N PRO A 25 0.97 1.68 3.50
CA PRO A 25 -0.13 1.78 2.54
C PRO A 25 -1.23 2.74 2.99
N ASN A 26 -1.40 2.99 4.29
CA ASN A 26 -2.41 3.93 4.79
C ASN A 26 -2.02 5.39 4.47
N SER A 27 -0.74 5.72 4.63
CA SER A 27 -0.22 7.03 4.23
C SER A 27 -0.27 7.22 2.72
N LEU A 28 0.10 6.20 1.93
CA LEU A 28 -0.03 6.25 0.48
C LEU A 28 -1.48 6.40 0.01
N TYR A 29 -2.42 5.74 0.69
CA TYR A 29 -3.86 5.89 0.40
C TYR A 29 -4.33 7.32 0.67
N SER A 30 -3.89 7.91 1.78
CA SER A 30 -4.17 9.32 2.10
C SER A 30 -3.58 10.28 1.05
N CYS A 31 -2.35 10.02 0.60
CA CYS A 31 -1.71 10.73 -0.51
C CYS A 31 -2.53 10.61 -1.81
N ALA A 32 -3.06 9.43 -2.12
CA ALA A 32 -3.86 9.22 -3.32
C ALA A 32 -5.15 10.05 -3.34
N LEU A 33 -5.70 10.39 -2.18
CA LEU A 33 -6.90 11.23 -2.03
C LEU A 33 -6.59 12.72 -1.96
N ALA A 34 -5.34 13.12 -1.71
CA ALA A 34 -4.96 14.51 -1.47
C ALA A 34 -5.05 15.40 -2.73
N SER A 35 -4.64 14.89 -3.90
CA SER A 35 -4.73 15.62 -5.17
C SER A 35 -4.56 14.72 -6.40
N ARG A 36 -4.91 15.21 -7.60
CA ARG A 36 -4.75 14.45 -8.86
C ARG A 36 -3.31 14.01 -9.14
N HIS A 37 -2.32 14.85 -8.83
CA HIS A 37 -0.91 14.53 -9.06
C HIS A 37 -0.42 13.43 -8.11
N TRP A 38 -0.76 13.55 -6.82
CA TRP A 38 -0.41 12.56 -5.81
C TRP A 38 -1.13 11.24 -6.05
N CYS A 39 -2.40 11.28 -6.47
CA CYS A 39 -3.13 10.10 -6.94
C CYS A 39 -2.38 9.36 -8.04
N LYS A 40 -1.96 10.07 -9.09
CA LYS A 40 -1.27 9.49 -10.24
C LYS A 40 0.02 8.76 -9.87
N MET A 41 0.74 9.25 -8.85
CA MET A 41 2.00 8.62 -8.40
C MET A 41 1.80 7.57 -7.29
N SER A 42 0.84 7.76 -6.39
CA SER A 42 0.62 6.86 -5.24
C SER A 42 -0.06 5.56 -5.65
N ILE A 43 -0.97 5.59 -6.63
CA ILE A 43 -1.71 4.40 -7.09
C ILE A 43 -0.77 3.31 -7.63
N PRO A 44 0.20 3.59 -8.53
CA PRO A 44 1.17 2.59 -8.97
C PRO A 44 1.95 1.93 -7.82
N ILE A 45 2.28 2.68 -6.77
CA ILE A 45 3.03 2.18 -5.61
C ILE A 45 2.14 1.28 -4.76
N LEU A 46 0.90 1.71 -4.46
CA LEU A 46 -0.10 0.91 -3.74
C LEU A 46 -0.40 -0.42 -4.43
N TRP A 47 -0.49 -0.39 -5.76
CA TRP A 47 -0.84 -1.55 -6.59
C TRP A 47 0.38 -2.31 -7.12
N GLN A 48 1.58 -2.06 -6.59
CA GLN A 48 2.78 -2.79 -7.02
C GLN A 48 2.67 -4.28 -6.69
N ASN A 49 2.00 -4.65 -5.58
CA ASN A 49 1.74 -6.04 -5.23
C ASN A 49 0.36 -6.22 -4.56
N PRO A 50 -0.73 -6.22 -5.35
CA PRO A 50 -2.11 -6.19 -4.83
C PRO A 50 -2.53 -7.49 -4.12
N PHE A 51 -1.82 -8.59 -4.35
CA PHE A 51 -2.15 -9.91 -3.80
C PHE A 51 -1.18 -10.36 -2.69
N SER A 52 -0.26 -9.49 -2.26
CA SER A 52 0.67 -9.78 -1.15
C SER A 52 -0.06 -10.27 0.11
N PHE A 53 -1.15 -9.61 0.47
CA PHE A 53 -1.97 -9.98 1.63
C PHE A 53 -2.59 -11.37 1.51
N ILE A 54 -2.96 -11.79 0.29
CA ILE A 54 -3.52 -13.13 0.05
C ILE A 54 -2.47 -14.19 0.38
N ILE A 55 -1.23 -14.01 -0.10
CA ILE A 55 -0.12 -14.93 0.19
C ILE A 55 0.12 -15.00 1.71
N THR A 56 0.17 -13.85 2.38
CA THR A 56 0.33 -13.78 3.83
C THR A 56 -0.80 -14.52 4.57
N LEU A 57 -2.05 -14.33 4.17
CA LEU A 57 -3.19 -15.06 4.74
C LEU A 57 -3.09 -16.57 4.51
N TYR A 58 -2.77 -17.02 3.29
CA TYR A 58 -2.56 -18.45 3.02
C TYR A 58 -1.47 -19.04 3.90
N SER A 59 -0.34 -18.35 4.06
CA SER A 59 0.73 -18.77 4.97
C SER A 59 0.25 -18.85 6.42
N PHE A 60 -0.48 -17.84 6.91
CA PHE A 60 -1.06 -17.87 8.25
C PHE A 60 -2.05 -19.05 8.42
N LEU A 61 -3.01 -19.20 7.51
CA LEU A 61 -3.99 -20.29 7.56
C LEU A 61 -3.32 -21.67 7.54
N ASN A 62 -2.27 -21.84 6.73
CA ASN A 62 -1.50 -23.08 6.67
C ASN A 62 -0.73 -23.37 7.98
N ILE A 63 -0.28 -22.34 8.71
CA ILE A 63 0.33 -22.48 10.03
C ILE A 63 -0.71 -22.87 11.09
N PHE A 64 -1.95 -22.43 10.96
CA PHE A 64 -3.04 -22.77 11.90
C PHE A 64 -3.77 -24.08 11.54
N HIS A 65 -3.62 -24.58 10.31
CA HIS A 65 -4.23 -25.84 9.86
C HIS A 65 -3.82 -27.10 10.67
N PRO A 66 -2.61 -27.23 11.25
CA PRO A 66 -2.28 -28.32 12.18
C PRO A 66 -3.13 -28.30 13.47
N LEU A 67 -3.64 -27.13 13.88
CA LEU A 67 -4.42 -26.97 15.12
C LEU A 67 -5.91 -27.35 14.97
N THR A 68 -6.40 -27.54 13.73
CA THR A 68 -7.79 -27.97 13.48
C THR A 68 -7.93 -29.49 13.32
N LYS A 69 -6.82 -30.21 13.10
CA LYS A 69 -6.82 -31.68 12.96
C LYS A 69 -6.88 -32.46 14.29
N THR A 70 -6.65 -31.84 15.44
CA THR A 70 -6.66 -32.53 16.74
C THR A 70 -8.04 -32.60 17.40
N LYS A 71 -9.11 -32.09 16.76
CA LYS A 71 -10.50 -32.15 17.30
C LYS A 71 -11.42 -33.17 16.63
N TYR A 72 -10.97 -33.92 15.62
CA TYR A 72 -11.80 -34.89 14.88
C TYR A 72 -11.10 -36.20 14.53
N THR A 73 -10.19 -36.68 15.38
CA THR A 73 -9.81 -38.10 15.39
C THR A 73 -10.68 -38.82 16.43
N PHE A 74 -11.78 -39.41 15.95
CA PHE A 74 -12.42 -40.56 16.60
C PHE A 74 -11.69 -41.83 16.19
#